data_AF-A0AAN7HYN0-F1
#
_entry.id   AF-A0AAN7HYN0-F1
#
_cell.length_a   1.000
_cell.length_b   1.000
_cell.length_c   1.000
_cell.angle_alpha   90.00
_cell.angle_beta   90.00
_cell.angle_gamma   90.00
#
_symmetry.space_group_name_H-M   'P 1'
#
loop_
_entity.id
_entity.type
_entity.pdbx_description
1 polymer ?
#
loop_
_entity_poly.entity_id
_entity_poly.type
_entity_poly.pdbx_seq_one_letter_code
_entity_poly.pdbx_strand_id
1 'polypeptide(L)'
;MLKPTKRFVENVKSCVYQFVWKKKRPLLRKELIFLPKSRGGLAVLNPSLQQLILQKRWLNYLVEPQKYPSFLRPFMLYHVSLLPASSEFPYLAFVDAEYRKSSLIHKDLPIWHSIFAMYDYFDFSGLQQVNFLPVQTILQLPLHKLLIGLSDDHWLRRHPKFPANKFLIFDSQQQRLCLRVASEYSSCSLLCASLYQDILMLKTVKLVPGVWPHILQPPSTSTLDWTSFDFFSKLGTKDLWTQYHPVTFRQQQQQLVPSDHRFNNSMVKTLWSAPAHPAARTVLYRALSKCIPHKSYLYTTGTVENSICPFCALGIDTLRHFPR
;
A
#
# COMPACT_ATOMS: atom_id res chain seq x y z
N MET A 1 -29.32 4.56 21.32
CA MET A 1 -28.94 5.85 20.69
C MET A 1 -28.14 6.68 21.69
N LEU A 2 -26.90 7.04 21.39
CA LEU A 2 -26.09 7.91 22.25
C LEU A 2 -26.59 9.36 22.12
N LYS A 3 -27.05 9.96 23.23
CA LYS A 3 -27.44 11.38 23.25
C LYS A 3 -26.18 12.26 23.30
N PRO A 4 -25.95 13.15 22.33
CA PRO A 4 -24.78 14.04 22.37
C PRO A 4 -24.87 14.99 23.58
N THR A 5 -23.74 15.21 24.26
CA THR A 5 -23.65 16.09 25.43
C THR A 5 -23.78 17.57 25.03
N LYS A 6 -24.26 18.44 25.94
CA LYS A 6 -24.32 19.90 25.70
C LYS A 6 -22.97 20.48 25.25
N ARG A 7 -21.88 20.00 25.87
CA ARG A 7 -20.50 20.37 25.53
C ARG A 7 -20.12 20.01 24.10
N PHE A 8 -20.56 18.86 23.59
CA PHE A 8 -20.34 18.48 22.20
C PHE A 8 -21.04 19.46 21.25
N VAL A 9 -22.30 19.81 21.53
CA VAL A 9 -23.08 20.74 20.70
C VAL A 9 -22.46 22.15 20.69
N GLU A 10 -21.98 22.62 21.84
CA GLU A 10 -21.28 23.90 21.96
C GLU A 10 -19.96 23.92 21.16
N ASN A 11 -19.18 22.84 21.22
CA ASN A 11 -17.96 22.70 20.43
C ASN A 11 -18.26 22.71 18.93
N VAL A 12 -19.31 22.02 18.47
CA VAL A 12 -19.73 22.03 17.07
C VAL A 12 -20.13 23.44 16.64
N LYS A 13 -20.96 24.14 17.43
CA LYS A 13 -21.36 25.54 17.15
C LYS A 13 -20.15 26.46 17.04
N SER A 14 -19.19 26.33 17.95
CA SER A 14 -17.94 27.12 17.93
C SER A 14 -17.11 26.83 16.68
N CYS A 15 -16.94 25.56 16.31
CA CYS A 15 -16.24 25.18 15.08
C CYS A 15 -16.93 25.74 13.82
N VAL A 16 -18.26 25.64 13.74
CA VAL A 16 -19.05 26.20 12.62
C VAL A 16 -18.89 27.71 12.56
N TYR A 17 -19.00 28.41 13.69
CA TYR A 17 -18.84 29.86 13.75
C TYR A 17 -17.43 30.30 13.33
N GLN A 18 -16.38 29.62 13.80
CA GLN A 18 -15.00 29.92 13.42
C GLN A 18 -14.73 29.65 11.93
N PHE A 19 -15.34 28.61 11.37
CA PHE A 19 -15.22 28.27 9.96
C PHE A 19 -15.94 29.26 9.05
N VAL A 20 -17.21 29.57 9.34
CA VAL A 20 -18.07 30.43 8.51
C VAL A 20 -17.69 31.91 8.64
N TRP A 21 -17.54 32.41 9.87
CA TRP A 21 -17.42 33.85 10.12
C TRP A 21 -15.98 34.32 10.30
N LYS A 22 -15.10 33.49 10.87
CA LYS A 22 -13.69 33.84 11.08
C LYS A 22 -12.76 33.29 9.99
N LYS A 23 -13.29 32.57 9.00
CA LYS A 23 -12.54 31.88 7.93
C LYS A 23 -11.41 30.97 8.46
N LYS A 24 -11.47 30.56 9.74
CA LYS A 24 -10.49 29.67 10.35
C LYS A 24 -10.79 28.25 9.94
N ARG A 25 -9.83 27.58 9.30
CA ARG A 25 -9.99 26.19 8.87
C ARG A 25 -9.70 25.27 10.05
N PRO A 26 -10.61 24.36 10.46
CA PRO A 26 -10.30 23.38 11.48
C PRO A 26 -9.12 22.53 11.02
N LEU A 27 -8.14 22.33 11.89
CA LEU A 27 -7.02 21.45 11.62
C LEU A 27 -7.54 20.01 11.57
N LEU A 28 -7.66 19.47 10.38
CA LEU A 28 -8.02 18.07 10.16
C LEU A 28 -6.74 17.23 10.21
N ARG A 29 -6.79 16.13 10.96
CA ARG A 29 -5.72 15.12 10.91
C ARG A 29 -5.64 14.56 9.49
N LYS A 30 -4.42 14.38 8.99
CA LYS A 30 -4.13 13.92 7.63
C LYS A 30 -4.88 12.61 7.31
N GLU A 31 -4.98 11.68 8.25
CA GLU A 31 -5.74 10.43 8.05
C GLU A 31 -7.22 10.66 7.73
N LEU A 32 -7.88 11.60 8.41
CA LEU A 32 -9.30 11.89 8.25
C LEU A 32 -9.62 12.46 6.85
N ILE A 33 -8.69 13.21 6.26
CA ILE A 33 -8.87 13.80 4.93
C ILE A 33 -8.98 12.69 3.86
N PHE A 34 -8.23 11.60 4.03
CA PHE A 34 -8.18 10.51 3.06
C PHE A 34 -9.19 9.39 3.31
N LEU A 35 -9.83 9.36 4.48
CA LEU A 35 -10.87 8.38 4.79
C LEU A 35 -12.10 8.55 3.87
N PRO A 36 -12.81 7.46 3.56
CA PRO A 36 -14.11 7.51 2.89
C PRO A 36 -15.10 8.44 3.59
N LYS A 37 -16.00 9.08 2.83
CA LYS A 37 -17.10 9.88 3.39
C LYS A 37 -17.99 9.08 4.34
N SER A 38 -18.20 7.79 4.04
CA SER A 38 -18.94 6.85 4.91
C SER A 38 -18.32 6.63 6.29
N ARG A 39 -17.04 6.95 6.46
CA ARG A 39 -16.32 6.88 7.74
C ARG A 39 -15.98 8.26 8.30
N GLY A 40 -16.69 9.31 7.85
CA GLY A 40 -16.50 10.68 8.32
C GLY A 40 -15.29 11.42 7.73
N GLY A 41 -14.68 10.87 6.67
CA GLY A 41 -13.57 11.52 5.96
C GLY A 41 -13.98 12.33 4.74
N LEU A 42 -13.01 12.96 4.08
CA LEU A 42 -13.27 13.79 2.88
C LEU A 42 -13.13 13.01 1.56
N ALA A 43 -12.73 11.75 1.62
CA ALA A 43 -12.42 10.88 0.47
C ALA A 43 -11.47 11.55 -0.54
N VAL A 44 -10.55 12.38 -0.04
CA VAL A 44 -9.51 12.98 -0.86
C VAL A 44 -8.47 11.89 -1.17
N LEU A 45 -7.92 11.94 -2.38
CA LEU A 45 -6.87 11.02 -2.77
C LEU A 45 -5.61 11.32 -1.96
N ASN A 46 -4.99 10.29 -1.38
CA ASN A 46 -3.74 10.44 -0.65
C ASN A 46 -2.57 10.55 -1.67
N PRO A 47 -1.91 11.72 -1.80
CA PRO A 47 -0.87 11.92 -2.82
C PRO A 47 0.33 11.00 -2.63
N SER A 48 0.72 10.74 -1.37
CA SER A 48 1.82 9.82 -1.04
C SER A 48 1.48 8.39 -1.47
N LEU A 49 0.25 7.95 -1.21
CA LEU A 49 -0.22 6.64 -1.66
C LEU A 49 -0.30 6.55 -3.19
N GLN A 50 -0.79 7.60 -3.85
CA GLN A 50 -0.83 7.65 -5.31
C GLN A 50 0.56 7.56 -5.93
N GLN A 51 1.53 8.27 -5.36
CA GLN A 51 2.92 8.20 -5.79
C GLN A 51 3.47 6.77 -5.66
N LEU A 52 3.27 6.11 -4.52
CA LEU A 52 3.72 4.72 -4.31
C LEU A 52 3.05 3.74 -5.28
N ILE A 53 1.77 3.93 -5.59
CA ILE A 53 1.04 3.11 -6.56
C ILE A 53 1.58 3.32 -7.98
N LEU A 54 1.82 4.58 -8.38
CA LEU A 54 2.39 4.90 -9.68
C LEU A 54 3.82 4.33 -9.79
N GLN A 55 4.64 4.50 -8.76
CA GLN A 55 5.97 3.91 -8.68
C GLN A 55 5.91 2.39 -8.85
N LYS A 56 4.99 1.70 -8.16
CA LYS A 56 4.82 0.26 -8.37
C LYS A 56 4.45 -0.09 -9.81
N ARG A 57 3.54 0.64 -10.46
CA ARG A 57 3.18 0.35 -11.87
C ARG A 57 4.39 0.39 -12.78
N TRP A 58 5.33 1.31 -12.54
CA TRP A 58 6.59 1.36 -13.27
C TRP A 58 7.57 0.25 -12.83
N LEU A 59 7.58 -0.09 -11.54
CA LEU A 59 8.40 -1.19 -11.04
C LEU A 59 7.90 -2.57 -11.49
N ASN A 60 6.62 -2.73 -11.86
CA ASN A 60 6.09 -3.97 -12.43
C ASN A 60 6.90 -4.45 -13.64
N TYR A 61 7.42 -3.52 -14.45
CA TYR A 61 8.31 -3.86 -15.55
C TYR A 61 9.63 -4.50 -15.09
N LEU A 62 10.10 -4.19 -13.88
CA LEU A 62 11.31 -4.77 -13.28
C LEU A 62 11.03 -6.05 -12.47
N VAL A 63 9.79 -6.22 -12.00
CA VAL A 63 9.46 -7.21 -10.96
C VAL A 63 8.60 -8.37 -11.46
N GLU A 64 7.93 -8.25 -12.61
CA GLU A 64 7.12 -9.29 -13.25
C GLU A 64 7.82 -9.84 -14.52
N PRO A 65 8.86 -10.67 -14.39
CA PRO A 65 9.69 -11.11 -15.53
C PRO A 65 8.90 -11.86 -16.60
N GLN A 66 7.87 -12.61 -16.20
CA GLN A 66 7.06 -13.42 -17.10
C GLN A 66 6.18 -12.57 -18.01
N LYS A 67 5.87 -11.34 -17.58
CA LYS A 67 4.99 -10.41 -18.30
C LYS A 67 5.77 -9.31 -18.99
N TYR A 68 6.89 -8.89 -18.40
CA TYR A 68 7.73 -7.81 -18.91
C TYR A 68 9.20 -8.25 -18.85
N PRO A 69 9.84 -8.51 -20.00
CA PRO A 69 11.28 -8.72 -20.02
C PRO A 69 11.99 -7.39 -19.67
N SER A 70 12.80 -7.37 -18.62
CA SER A 70 13.57 -6.20 -18.21
C SER A 70 15.06 -6.48 -18.22
N PHE A 71 15.79 -5.69 -18.99
CA PHE A 71 17.25 -5.72 -19.03
C PHE A 71 17.89 -5.22 -17.72
N LEU A 72 17.18 -4.41 -16.92
CA LEU A 72 17.70 -3.86 -15.67
C LEU A 72 17.65 -4.85 -14.50
N ARG A 73 16.77 -5.85 -14.59
CA ARG A 73 16.56 -6.80 -13.49
C ARG A 73 17.82 -7.58 -13.09
N PRO A 74 18.61 -8.15 -14.02
CA PRO A 74 19.85 -8.84 -13.65
C PRO A 74 20.84 -7.93 -12.92
N PHE A 75 20.99 -6.68 -13.36
CA PHE A 75 21.88 -5.70 -12.70
C PHE A 75 21.38 -5.32 -11.31
N MET A 76 20.07 -5.16 -11.15
CA MET A 76 19.45 -4.93 -9.85
C MET A 76 19.70 -6.09 -8.89
N LEU A 77 19.47 -7.32 -9.32
CA LEU A 77 19.69 -8.51 -8.49
C LEU A 77 21.16 -8.68 -8.15
N TYR A 78 22.05 -8.45 -9.10
CA TYR A 78 23.49 -8.47 -8.88
C TYR A 78 23.90 -7.43 -7.83
N HIS A 79 23.38 -6.20 -7.93
CA HIS A 79 23.67 -5.16 -6.93
C HIS A 79 23.21 -5.60 -5.54
N VAL A 80 21.99 -6.15 -5.40
CA VAL A 80 21.48 -6.58 -4.09
C VAL A 80 22.22 -7.82 -3.58
N SER A 81 22.75 -8.68 -4.46
CA SER A 81 23.57 -9.83 -4.04
C SER A 81 24.94 -9.43 -3.50
N LEU A 82 25.41 -8.20 -3.75
CA LEU A 82 26.63 -7.66 -3.11
C LEU A 82 26.41 -7.32 -1.63
N LEU A 83 25.17 -7.35 -1.13
CA LEU A 83 24.92 -7.20 0.30
C LEU A 83 25.40 -8.44 1.07
N PRO A 84 26.04 -8.28 2.23
CA PRO A 84 26.66 -9.40 2.95
C PRO A 84 25.72 -10.57 3.26
N ALA A 85 24.44 -10.27 3.52
CA ALA A 85 23.44 -11.29 3.86
C ALA A 85 22.66 -11.83 2.65
N SER A 86 22.77 -11.19 1.48
CA SER A 86 21.92 -11.48 0.30
C SER A 86 22.67 -12.19 -0.83
N SER A 87 23.89 -12.67 -0.58
CA SER A 87 24.73 -13.33 -1.59
C SER A 87 24.07 -14.59 -2.17
N GLU A 88 23.55 -15.46 -1.30
CA GLU A 88 22.86 -16.69 -1.70
C GLU A 88 21.41 -16.44 -2.14
N PHE A 89 20.79 -15.39 -1.58
CA PHE A 89 19.40 -15.03 -1.85
C PHE A 89 19.28 -13.53 -2.09
N PRO A 90 19.36 -13.06 -3.35
CA PRO A 90 19.34 -11.64 -3.68
C PRO A 90 18.06 -10.91 -3.26
N TYR A 91 16.98 -11.65 -3.02
CA TYR A 91 15.71 -11.07 -2.57
C TYR A 91 15.62 -10.86 -1.06
N LEU A 92 16.66 -11.20 -0.28
CA LEU A 92 16.59 -11.19 1.19
C LEU A 92 16.33 -9.78 1.75
N ALA A 93 16.90 -8.77 1.09
CA ALA A 93 16.67 -7.35 1.40
C ALA A 93 15.20 -6.93 1.27
N PHE A 94 14.37 -7.67 0.53
CA PHE A 94 12.92 -7.43 0.41
C PHE A 94 12.10 -8.16 1.47
N VAL A 95 12.66 -9.17 2.15
CA VAL A 95 12.01 -9.94 3.23
C VAL A 95 12.15 -9.23 4.57
N ASP A 96 13.31 -8.61 4.83
CA ASP A 96 13.56 -7.84 6.04
C ASP A 96 14.36 -6.57 5.76
N ALA A 97 13.95 -5.47 6.41
CA ALA A 97 14.67 -4.22 6.40
C ALA A 97 16.05 -4.31 7.09
N GLU A 98 16.23 -5.25 8.02
CA GLU A 98 17.51 -5.48 8.69
C GLU A 98 18.62 -5.91 7.71
N TYR A 99 18.28 -6.60 6.62
CA TYR A 99 19.25 -7.04 5.61
C TYR A 99 19.63 -5.96 4.59
N ARG A 100 19.09 -4.74 4.73
CA ARG A 100 19.40 -3.58 3.88
C ARG A 100 20.58 -2.76 4.41
N LYS A 101 21.09 -3.08 5.61
CA LYS A 101 22.15 -2.33 6.27
C LYS A 101 23.49 -2.59 5.58
N SER A 102 23.87 -1.72 4.66
CA SER A 102 25.15 -1.75 3.97
C SER A 102 25.52 -0.37 3.45
N SER A 103 26.82 -0.09 3.32
CA SER A 103 27.32 1.11 2.62
C SER A 103 26.89 1.17 1.16
N LEU A 104 26.59 0.01 0.55
CA LEU A 104 26.09 -0.11 -0.83
C LEU A 104 24.67 0.44 -0.99
N ILE A 105 23.86 0.44 0.07
CA ILE A 105 22.54 1.09 0.11
C ILE A 105 22.72 2.41 0.86
N HIS A 106 23.49 3.32 0.27
CA HIS A 106 23.69 4.66 0.82
C HIS A 106 22.45 5.52 0.60
N LYS A 107 22.22 6.51 1.48
CA LYS A 107 21.10 7.46 1.40
C LYS A 107 21.04 8.23 0.08
N ASP A 108 22.18 8.36 -0.58
CA ASP A 108 22.33 9.07 -1.86
C ASP A 108 21.93 8.23 -3.07
N LEU A 109 21.52 6.97 -2.88
CA LEU A 109 20.91 6.12 -3.90
C LEU A 109 19.39 6.13 -3.72
N PRO A 110 18.67 7.12 -4.30
CA PRO A 110 17.23 7.30 -4.09
C PRO A 110 16.39 6.15 -4.67
N ILE A 111 16.94 5.40 -5.62
CA ILE A 111 16.23 4.29 -6.28
C ILE A 111 15.92 3.16 -5.31
N TRP A 112 16.91 2.66 -4.56
CA TRP A 112 16.70 1.57 -3.60
C TRP A 112 15.81 1.99 -2.43
N HIS A 113 15.97 3.22 -1.96
CA HIS A 113 15.09 3.78 -0.93
C HIS A 113 13.63 3.82 -1.38
N SER A 114 13.38 4.27 -2.62
CA SER A 114 12.03 4.33 -3.18
C SER A 114 11.43 2.93 -3.37
N ILE A 115 12.24 2.00 -3.85
CA ILE A 115 11.85 0.60 -4.04
C ILE A 115 11.50 -0.03 -2.68
N PHE A 116 12.39 0.00 -1.70
CA PHE A 116 12.16 -0.60 -0.38
C PHE A 116 11.00 0.06 0.38
N ALA A 117 10.91 1.39 0.37
CA ALA A 117 9.80 2.10 1.02
C ALA A 117 8.44 1.73 0.43
N MET A 118 8.39 1.50 -0.89
CA MET A 118 7.20 0.98 -1.57
C MET A 118 6.84 -0.41 -1.03
N TYR A 119 7.78 -1.35 -0.99
CA TYR A 119 7.52 -2.71 -0.46
C TYR A 119 7.06 -2.72 1.00
N ASP A 120 7.74 -1.95 1.85
CA ASP A 120 7.41 -1.84 3.28
C ASP A 120 5.99 -1.28 3.48
N TYR A 121 5.65 -0.22 2.73
CA TYR A 121 4.34 0.41 2.83
C TYR A 121 3.19 -0.57 2.52
N PHE A 122 3.42 -1.48 1.57
CA PHE A 122 2.41 -2.43 1.15
C PHE A 122 2.37 -3.72 1.96
N ASP A 123 3.24 -3.81 2.98
CA ASP A 123 3.37 -4.95 3.87
C ASP A 123 3.66 -6.24 3.08
N PHE A 124 4.53 -6.11 2.06
CA PHE A 124 5.03 -7.28 1.36
C PHE A 124 6.06 -7.97 2.23
N SER A 125 5.71 -9.15 2.73
CA SER A 125 6.56 -9.87 3.67
C SER A 125 7.49 -10.88 2.99
N GLY A 126 7.26 -11.22 1.71
CA GLY A 126 8.01 -12.26 0.97
C GLY A 126 7.93 -13.66 1.59
N LEU A 127 7.15 -13.82 2.67
CA LEU A 127 7.20 -14.99 3.55
C LEU A 127 6.76 -16.28 2.87
N GLN A 128 5.95 -16.18 1.82
CA GLN A 128 5.53 -17.36 1.07
C GLN A 128 6.65 -17.93 0.19
N GLN A 129 7.74 -17.20 -0.02
CA GLN A 129 8.93 -17.63 -0.75
C GLN A 129 10.06 -18.08 0.18
N VAL A 130 9.80 -18.20 1.48
CA VAL A 130 10.73 -18.75 2.48
C VAL A 130 11.15 -20.18 2.17
N ASN A 131 10.38 -20.91 1.36
CA ASN A 131 10.75 -22.24 0.87
C ASN A 131 12.04 -22.26 0.03
N PHE A 132 12.45 -21.13 -0.53
CA PHE A 132 13.69 -21.00 -1.31
C PHE A 132 14.85 -20.39 -0.51
N LEU A 133 14.63 -20.05 0.77
CA LEU A 133 15.69 -19.51 1.61
C LEU A 133 16.61 -20.64 2.10
N PRO A 134 17.93 -20.38 2.18
CA PRO A 134 18.85 -21.28 2.89
C PRO A 134 18.39 -21.50 4.32
N VAL A 135 18.52 -22.73 4.82
CA VAL A 135 18.14 -23.11 6.19
C VAL A 135 18.80 -22.20 7.23
N GLN A 136 20.07 -21.87 7.02
CA GLN A 136 20.82 -20.99 7.91
C GLN A 136 20.19 -19.59 8.00
N THR A 137 19.74 -19.05 6.87
CA THR A 137 19.04 -17.76 6.81
C THR A 137 17.72 -17.82 7.55
N ILE A 138 16.95 -18.91 7.38
CA ILE A 138 15.67 -19.12 8.10
C ILE A 138 15.88 -19.09 9.60
N LEU A 139 16.92 -19.75 10.10
CA LEU A 139 17.25 -19.81 11.53
C LEU A 139 17.63 -18.44 12.12
N GLN A 140 18.15 -17.52 11.29
CA GLN A 140 18.51 -16.17 11.71
C GLN A 140 17.35 -15.17 11.63
N LEU A 141 16.28 -15.50 10.91
CA LEU A 141 15.12 -14.63 10.79
C LEU A 141 14.42 -14.42 12.14
N PRO A 142 13.79 -13.27 12.36
CA PRO A 142 12.90 -13.08 13.50
C PRO A 142 11.74 -14.09 13.48
N LEU A 143 11.54 -14.82 14.58
CA LEU A 143 10.57 -15.90 14.68
C LEU A 143 9.14 -15.43 14.39
N HIS A 144 8.77 -14.21 14.81
CA HIS A 144 7.44 -13.66 14.57
C HIS A 144 7.10 -13.53 13.08
N LYS A 145 8.11 -13.44 12.20
CA LYS A 145 7.91 -13.40 10.74
C LYS A 145 7.64 -14.79 10.17
N LEU A 146 8.05 -15.86 10.83
CA LEU A 146 7.80 -17.22 10.38
C LEU A 146 6.44 -17.76 10.86
N LEU A 147 5.63 -16.92 11.49
CA LEU A 147 4.36 -17.29 12.12
C LEU A 147 3.19 -16.44 11.60
N ILE A 148 2.03 -17.06 11.52
CA ILE A 148 0.74 -16.48 11.12
C ILE A 148 -0.26 -16.71 12.26
N GLY A 149 -1.16 -15.76 12.48
CA GLY A 149 -2.21 -15.88 13.52
C GLY A 149 -1.80 -15.35 14.90
N LEU A 150 -0.68 -14.62 14.99
CA LEU A 150 -0.28 -13.94 16.22
C LEU A 150 -1.26 -12.81 16.56
N SER A 151 -1.86 -12.88 17.75
CA SER A 151 -2.64 -11.77 18.30
C SER A 151 -1.77 -10.53 18.55
N ASP A 152 -2.41 -9.37 18.64
CA ASP A 152 -1.70 -8.10 18.88
C ASP A 152 -0.99 -8.07 20.24
N ASP A 153 -1.55 -8.78 21.24
CA ASP A 153 -0.99 -8.88 22.60
C ASP A 153 0.04 -10.02 22.77
N HIS A 154 0.30 -10.80 21.71
CA HIS A 154 1.20 -11.94 21.79
C HIS A 154 2.63 -11.51 22.19
N TRP A 155 3.29 -12.25 23.08
CA TRP A 155 4.60 -11.89 23.63
C TRP A 155 5.70 -11.66 22.56
N LEU A 156 5.67 -12.42 21.46
CA LEU A 156 6.58 -12.21 20.31
C LEU A 156 6.49 -10.81 19.69
N ARG A 157 5.36 -10.10 19.82
CA ARG A 157 5.22 -8.71 19.38
C ARG A 157 6.08 -7.76 20.23
N ARG A 158 6.25 -8.08 21.51
CA ARG A 158 7.13 -7.35 22.45
C ARG A 158 8.60 -7.70 22.25
N HIS A 159 8.90 -8.83 21.61
CA HIS A 159 10.25 -9.29 21.31
C HIS A 159 10.44 -9.50 19.79
N PRO A 160 10.37 -8.42 18.98
CA PRO A 160 10.37 -8.53 17.51
C PRO A 160 11.69 -9.06 16.95
N LYS A 161 12.78 -9.05 17.73
CA LYS A 161 14.10 -9.58 17.31
C LYS A 161 14.36 -11.00 17.81
N PHE A 162 13.38 -11.66 18.43
CA PHE A 162 13.57 -13.04 18.92
C PHE A 162 13.87 -13.97 17.73
N PRO A 163 15.06 -14.59 17.67
CA PRO A 163 15.50 -15.31 16.47
C PRO A 163 14.86 -16.70 16.37
N ALA A 164 14.66 -17.18 15.14
CA ALA A 164 14.04 -18.46 14.87
C ALA A 164 14.85 -19.64 15.41
N ASN A 165 16.18 -19.56 15.46
CA ASN A 165 17.06 -20.62 16.00
C ASN A 165 16.85 -20.97 17.48
N LYS A 166 16.10 -20.14 18.22
CA LYS A 166 15.70 -20.41 19.61
C LYS A 166 14.50 -21.35 19.70
N PHE A 167 13.76 -21.52 18.61
CA PHE A 167 12.58 -22.38 18.53
C PHE A 167 12.74 -23.50 17.48
N LEU A 168 13.46 -23.22 16.40
CA LEU A 168 13.81 -24.16 15.34
C LEU A 168 15.28 -24.60 15.49
N ILE A 169 15.56 -25.83 15.06
CA ILE A 169 16.91 -26.39 14.99
C ILE A 169 17.06 -27.17 13.67
N PHE A 170 18.28 -27.20 13.13
CA PHE A 170 18.58 -28.06 12.00
C PHE A 170 19.06 -29.43 12.51
N ASP A 171 18.37 -30.48 12.09
CA ASP A 171 18.75 -31.86 12.33
C ASP A 171 19.74 -32.31 11.25
N SER A 172 20.99 -32.54 11.64
CA SER A 172 22.06 -32.97 10.73
C SER A 172 21.90 -34.41 10.25
N GLN A 173 21.20 -35.28 10.99
CA GLN A 173 20.96 -36.67 10.58
C GLN A 173 19.92 -36.74 9.47
N GLN A 174 18.84 -35.98 9.63
CA GLN A 174 17.71 -35.99 8.71
C GLN A 174 17.76 -34.85 7.67
N GLN A 175 18.78 -33.99 7.77
CA GLN A 175 19.01 -32.83 6.91
C GLN A 175 17.78 -31.92 6.81
N ARG A 176 17.06 -31.69 7.91
CA ARG A 176 15.78 -30.97 7.93
C ARG A 176 15.64 -30.04 9.13
N LEU A 177 14.75 -29.07 9.02
CA LEU A 177 14.35 -28.23 10.15
C LEU A 177 13.40 -28.99 11.07
N CYS A 178 13.67 -28.90 12.37
CA CYS A 178 12.86 -29.48 13.41
C CYS A 178 12.46 -28.41 14.43
N LEU A 179 11.33 -28.62 15.10
CA LEU A 179 11.00 -27.87 16.30
C LEU A 179 11.91 -28.37 17.43
N ARG A 180 12.52 -27.46 18.18
CA ARG A 180 13.25 -27.83 19.39
C ARG A 180 12.30 -28.46 20.40
N VAL A 181 12.77 -29.51 21.08
CA VAL A 181 12.04 -30.12 22.19
C VAL A 181 12.27 -29.34 23.49
N ALA A 182 11.41 -29.58 24.50
CA ALA A 182 11.42 -28.82 25.76
C ALA A 182 12.78 -28.83 26.47
N SER A 183 13.52 -29.93 26.38
CA SER A 183 14.87 -30.09 26.95
C SER A 183 15.96 -29.30 26.22
N GLU A 184 15.72 -28.87 24.98
CA GLU A 184 16.70 -28.16 24.13
C GLU A 184 16.59 -26.63 24.22
N TYR A 185 15.63 -26.12 24.98
CA TYR A 185 15.47 -24.69 25.19
C TYR A 185 16.50 -24.17 26.20
N SER A 186 17.54 -23.50 25.71
CA SER A 186 18.57 -22.87 26.56
C SER A 186 18.11 -21.60 27.26
N SER A 187 17.09 -20.91 26.71
CA SER A 187 16.60 -19.62 27.22
C SER A 187 15.14 -19.43 26.83
N CYS A 188 14.32 -18.83 27.70
CA CYS A 188 12.89 -18.59 27.46
C CYS A 188 12.05 -19.87 27.25
N SER A 189 12.39 -20.97 27.94
CA SER A 189 11.74 -22.28 27.81
C SER A 189 10.22 -22.22 27.99
N LEU A 190 9.73 -21.45 28.96
CA LEU A 190 8.29 -21.27 29.19
C LEU A 190 7.57 -20.60 28.01
N LEU A 191 8.20 -19.60 27.38
CA LEU A 191 7.63 -18.90 26.23
C LEU A 191 7.64 -19.77 24.98
N CYS A 192 8.73 -20.53 24.76
CA CYS A 192 8.82 -21.50 23.68
C CYS A 192 7.83 -22.66 23.87
N ALA A 193 7.65 -23.15 25.10
CA ALA A 193 6.66 -24.18 25.42
C ALA A 193 5.22 -23.68 25.19
N SER A 194 4.90 -22.46 25.61
CA SER A 194 3.61 -21.82 25.30
C SER A 194 3.38 -21.75 23.79
N LEU A 195 4.37 -21.28 23.04
CA LEU A 195 4.28 -21.19 21.57
C LEU A 195 4.12 -22.57 20.92
N TYR A 196 4.81 -23.59 21.42
CA TYR A 196 4.66 -24.97 20.97
C TYR A 196 3.22 -25.46 21.16
N GLN A 197 2.61 -25.16 22.31
CA GLN A 197 1.22 -25.48 22.61
C GLN A 197 0.25 -24.69 21.70
N ASP A 198 0.51 -23.41 21.46
CA ASP A 198 -0.27 -22.56 20.56
C ASP A 198 -0.26 -23.09 19.11
N ILE A 199 0.87 -23.63 18.65
CA ILE A 199 1.03 -24.15 17.30
C ILE A 199 0.42 -25.55 17.14
N LEU A 200 0.75 -26.49 18.03
CA LEU A 200 0.38 -27.90 17.83
C LEU A 200 -0.96 -28.28 18.47
N MET A 201 -1.26 -27.78 19.66
CA MET A 201 -2.46 -28.17 20.41
C MET A 201 -3.63 -27.24 20.12
N LEU A 202 -3.44 -25.94 20.31
CA LEU A 202 -4.50 -24.94 20.16
C LEU A 202 -4.71 -24.53 18.69
N LYS A 203 -3.69 -24.69 17.83
CA LYS A 203 -3.69 -24.32 16.41
C LYS A 203 -4.08 -22.85 16.16
N THR A 204 -3.87 -21.99 17.15
CA THR A 204 -4.12 -20.55 17.10
C THR A 204 -3.06 -19.84 16.29
N VAL A 205 -1.82 -20.33 16.37
CA VAL A 205 -0.66 -19.85 15.62
C VAL A 205 -0.23 -20.92 14.62
N LYS A 206 0.18 -20.53 13.41
CA LYS A 206 0.64 -21.45 12.37
C LYS A 206 1.98 -21.01 11.81
N LEU A 207 2.83 -21.96 11.46
CA LEU A 207 4.01 -21.67 10.66
C LEU A 207 3.60 -21.21 9.25
N VAL A 208 4.35 -20.26 8.71
CA VAL A 208 4.18 -19.82 7.33
C VAL A 208 4.33 -21.03 6.38
N PRO A 209 3.47 -21.16 5.35
CA PRO A 209 3.51 -22.29 4.41
C PRO A 209 4.90 -22.60 3.84
N GLY A 210 5.72 -21.58 3.56
CA GLY A 210 7.07 -21.73 3.02
C GLY A 210 8.09 -22.39 3.95
N VAL A 211 7.80 -22.53 5.26
CA VAL A 211 8.72 -23.19 6.21
C VAL A 211 8.54 -24.72 6.16
N TRP A 212 7.35 -25.22 5.86
CA TRP A 212 7.04 -26.65 5.87
C TRP A 212 7.91 -27.51 4.93
N PRO A 213 8.25 -27.08 3.70
CA PRO A 213 9.14 -27.86 2.85
C PRO A 213 10.48 -28.20 3.52
N HIS A 214 11.05 -27.24 4.27
CA HIS A 214 12.31 -27.44 5.00
C HIS A 214 12.18 -28.36 6.22
N ILE A 215 10.96 -28.53 6.75
CA ILE A 215 10.67 -29.46 7.85
C ILE A 215 10.40 -30.87 7.31
N LEU A 216 9.71 -30.95 6.17
CA LEU A 216 9.25 -32.22 5.61
C LEU A 216 10.32 -32.92 4.75
N GLN A 217 11.17 -32.14 4.08
CA GLN A 217 12.11 -32.63 3.08
C GLN A 217 13.49 -32.00 3.27
N PRO A 218 14.58 -32.70 2.87
CA PRO A 218 15.91 -32.11 2.85
C PRO A 218 15.99 -30.96 1.83
N PRO A 219 16.88 -29.97 2.07
CA PRO A 219 17.01 -28.80 1.20
C PRO A 219 17.39 -29.20 -0.22
N SER A 220 16.72 -28.60 -1.19
CA SER A 220 17.00 -28.81 -2.61
C SER A 220 18.34 -28.18 -2.97
N THR A 221 19.23 -28.92 -3.64
CA THR A 221 20.54 -28.43 -4.12
C THR A 221 20.47 -27.68 -5.45
N SER A 222 19.28 -27.50 -6.02
CA SER A 222 19.13 -26.88 -7.35
C SER A 222 19.44 -25.38 -7.29
N THR A 223 20.40 -24.95 -8.11
CA THR A 223 20.69 -23.54 -8.36
C THR A 223 19.48 -22.88 -9.03
N LEU A 224 18.80 -21.99 -8.31
CA LEU A 224 17.70 -21.20 -8.86
C LEU A 224 18.23 -20.05 -9.70
N ASP A 225 17.68 -19.89 -10.90
CA ASP A 225 17.86 -18.68 -11.68
C ASP A 225 16.97 -17.56 -11.11
N TRP A 226 17.57 -16.68 -10.32
CA TRP A 226 16.89 -15.54 -9.72
C TRP A 226 16.33 -14.54 -10.74
N THR A 227 16.84 -14.54 -11.97
CA THR A 227 16.42 -13.61 -13.03
C THR A 227 15.09 -13.99 -13.67
N SER A 228 14.74 -15.28 -13.68
CA SER A 228 13.44 -15.79 -14.10
C SER A 228 12.49 -16.06 -12.93
N PHE A 229 13.01 -16.13 -11.70
CA PHE A 229 12.22 -16.36 -10.50
C PHE A 229 11.17 -15.26 -10.25
N ASP A 230 9.92 -15.64 -10.02
CA ASP A 230 8.82 -14.70 -9.81
C ASP A 230 8.59 -14.38 -8.31
N PHE A 231 9.57 -13.70 -7.72
CA PHE A 231 9.53 -13.26 -6.32
C PHE A 231 8.39 -12.25 -6.06
N PHE A 232 7.92 -11.51 -7.05
CA PHE A 232 6.95 -10.44 -6.83
C PHE A 232 5.54 -10.77 -7.33
N SER A 233 5.29 -11.98 -7.84
CA SER A 233 3.97 -12.51 -8.23
C SER A 233 2.82 -12.08 -7.30
N LYS A 234 3.03 -12.18 -5.98
CA LYS A 234 2.01 -11.86 -4.95
C LYS A 234 2.02 -10.42 -4.47
N LEU A 235 2.99 -9.61 -4.90
CA LEU A 235 2.86 -8.17 -4.85
C LEU A 235 1.71 -7.73 -5.78
N GLY A 236 1.42 -8.49 -6.84
CA GLY A 236 0.25 -8.31 -7.70
C GLY A 236 -1.07 -8.36 -6.93
N THR A 237 -1.85 -7.28 -7.07
CA THR A 237 -3.29 -7.21 -6.75
C THR A 237 -3.74 -7.74 -5.39
N LYS A 238 -3.45 -7.05 -4.28
CA LYS A 238 -4.48 -6.94 -3.22
C LYS A 238 -5.71 -6.30 -3.91
N ASP A 239 -6.94 -6.72 -3.63
CA ASP A 239 -8.15 -6.14 -4.26
C ASP A 239 -8.26 -4.61 -4.09
N LEU A 240 -7.61 -4.07 -3.05
CA LEU A 240 -7.41 -2.62 -2.86
C LEU A 240 -6.80 -1.91 -4.08
N TRP A 241 -6.01 -2.60 -4.91
CA TRP A 241 -5.21 -2.02 -5.98
C TRP A 241 -5.93 -2.00 -7.33
N THR A 242 -6.77 -3.00 -7.59
CA THR A 242 -7.74 -2.97 -8.69
C THR A 242 -8.82 -1.91 -8.44
N GLN A 243 -9.14 -1.65 -7.16
CA GLN A 243 -10.06 -0.58 -6.74
C GLN A 243 -9.44 0.83 -6.80
N TYR A 244 -8.12 0.97 -6.66
CA TYR A 244 -7.42 2.27 -6.68
C TYR A 244 -7.18 2.80 -8.09
N HIS A 245 -8.19 2.69 -8.95
CA HIS A 245 -8.27 3.51 -10.15
C HIS A 245 -9.01 4.80 -9.77
N PRO A 246 -8.48 6.01 -10.05
CA PRO A 246 -9.15 7.25 -9.69
C PRO A 246 -10.59 7.34 -10.22
N VAL A 247 -10.92 6.64 -11.31
CA VAL A 247 -12.29 6.52 -11.82
C VAL A 247 -13.10 5.53 -10.97
N THR A 248 -12.57 4.35 -10.63
CA THR A 248 -13.28 3.32 -9.86
C THR A 248 -13.50 3.71 -8.40
N PHE A 249 -12.50 4.31 -7.73
CA PHE A 249 -12.65 4.90 -6.39
C PHE A 249 -13.73 6.00 -6.37
N ARG A 250 -13.78 6.84 -7.41
CA ARG A 250 -14.79 7.90 -7.54
C ARG A 250 -16.16 7.34 -7.90
N GLN A 251 -16.25 6.30 -8.73
CA GLN A 251 -17.49 5.58 -9.07
C GLN A 251 -18.08 4.84 -7.86
N GLN A 252 -17.27 4.12 -7.09
CA GLN A 252 -17.71 3.44 -5.86
C GLN A 252 -18.15 4.42 -4.76
N GLN A 253 -17.56 5.62 -4.69
CA GLN A 253 -18.01 6.71 -3.81
C GLN A 253 -19.24 7.46 -4.37
N GLN A 254 -19.48 7.44 -5.69
CA GLN A 254 -20.60 8.11 -6.36
C GLN A 254 -21.88 7.27 -6.39
N GLN A 255 -21.80 5.95 -6.21
CA GLN A 255 -22.97 5.07 -6.14
C GLN A 255 -23.91 5.34 -4.94
N LEU A 256 -23.61 6.31 -4.08
CA LEU A 256 -24.41 6.65 -2.89
C LEU A 256 -25.06 8.04 -2.93
N VAL A 257 -25.16 8.69 -4.09
CA VAL A 257 -25.94 9.94 -4.19
C VAL A 257 -26.87 9.88 -5.40
N PRO A 258 -28.13 9.43 -5.26
CA PRO A 258 -29.18 9.84 -6.18
C PRO A 258 -29.47 11.31 -5.86
N SER A 259 -29.19 12.22 -6.78
CA SER A 259 -29.66 13.60 -6.64
C SER A 259 -30.40 14.04 -7.88
N ASP A 260 -31.72 13.92 -7.83
CA ASP A 260 -32.72 14.55 -8.70
C ASP A 260 -32.88 16.04 -8.37
N HIS A 261 -31.78 16.80 -8.36
CA HIS A 261 -31.86 18.26 -8.18
C HIS A 261 -31.49 18.98 -9.47
N ARG A 262 -32.53 19.36 -10.21
CA ARG A 262 -32.47 20.33 -11.31
C ARG A 262 -32.86 21.71 -10.76
N PHE A 263 -32.01 22.71 -10.93
CA PHE A 263 -32.30 24.09 -10.55
C PHE A 263 -33.23 24.75 -11.58
N ASN A 264 -34.12 25.63 -11.12
CA ASN A 264 -35.01 26.43 -11.97
C ASN A 264 -34.20 27.46 -12.78
N ASN A 265 -34.50 27.61 -14.07
CA ASN A 265 -33.85 28.55 -15.00
C ASN A 265 -33.84 30.01 -14.52
N SER A 266 -34.85 30.44 -13.77
CA SER A 266 -34.88 31.79 -13.17
C SER A 266 -33.74 32.01 -12.18
N MET A 267 -33.47 31.03 -11.31
CA MET A 267 -32.36 31.07 -10.35
C MET A 267 -30.99 31.07 -11.03
N VAL A 268 -30.86 30.29 -12.12
CA VAL A 268 -29.64 30.27 -12.95
C VAL A 268 -29.41 31.65 -13.56
N LYS A 269 -30.47 32.30 -14.08
CA LYS A 269 -30.38 33.62 -14.69
C LYS A 269 -29.97 34.70 -13.68
N THR A 270 -30.53 34.68 -12.47
CA THR A 270 -30.16 35.59 -11.38
C THR A 270 -28.72 35.38 -10.89
N LEU A 271 -28.25 34.13 -10.87
CA LEU A 271 -26.86 33.82 -10.51
C LEU A 271 -25.87 34.42 -11.52
N TRP A 272 -26.20 34.37 -12.81
CA TRP A 272 -25.35 34.89 -13.88
C TRP A 272 -25.40 36.41 -14.03
N SER A 273 -26.48 37.06 -13.62
CA SER A 273 -26.60 38.53 -13.63
C SER A 273 -26.05 39.22 -12.38
N ALA A 274 -25.83 38.49 -11.27
CA ALA A 274 -25.30 39.06 -10.03
C ALA A 274 -23.86 39.58 -10.21
N PRO A 275 -23.49 40.77 -9.70
CA PRO A 275 -22.15 41.35 -9.84
C PRO A 275 -21.13 40.65 -8.92
N ALA A 276 -20.75 39.42 -9.27
CA ALA A 276 -19.69 38.67 -8.62
C ALA A 276 -18.42 38.62 -9.51
N HIS A 277 -17.24 38.50 -8.91
CA HIS A 277 -15.99 38.34 -9.66
C HIS A 277 -16.04 37.05 -10.51
N PRO A 278 -15.65 37.07 -11.80
CA PRO A 278 -15.82 35.94 -12.72
C PRO A 278 -15.28 34.61 -12.17
N ALA A 279 -14.10 34.63 -11.54
CA ALA A 279 -13.49 33.45 -10.92
C ALA A 279 -14.34 32.81 -9.81
N ALA A 280 -15.07 33.61 -9.02
CA ALA A 280 -15.95 33.12 -7.96
C ALA A 280 -17.25 32.52 -8.52
N ARG A 281 -17.80 33.10 -9.60
CA ARG A 281 -18.97 32.52 -10.33
C ARG A 281 -18.61 31.18 -10.94
N THR A 282 -17.42 31.07 -11.50
CA THR A 282 -16.91 29.83 -12.10
C THR A 282 -16.73 28.73 -11.04
N VAL A 283 -16.21 29.03 -9.86
CA VAL A 283 -16.08 28.05 -8.76
C VAL A 283 -17.45 27.62 -8.22
N LEU A 284 -18.39 28.56 -8.08
CA LEU A 284 -19.75 28.29 -7.57
C LEU A 284 -20.60 27.50 -8.58
N TYR A 285 -20.53 27.83 -9.87
CA TYR A 285 -21.21 27.09 -10.93
C TYR A 285 -20.60 25.69 -11.13
N ARG A 286 -19.26 25.54 -11.05
CA ARG A 286 -18.56 24.25 -11.10
C ARG A 286 -18.91 23.35 -9.89
N ALA A 287 -19.16 23.95 -8.72
CA ALA A 287 -19.63 23.23 -7.54
C ALA A 287 -21.10 22.78 -7.66
N LEU A 288 -21.93 23.53 -8.40
CA LEU A 288 -23.37 23.30 -8.50
C LEU A 288 -23.82 22.42 -9.69
N SER A 289 -23.14 22.46 -10.85
CA SER A 289 -23.67 21.83 -12.09
C SER A 289 -22.86 20.65 -12.64
N LYS A 290 -21.57 20.49 -12.30
CA LYS A 290 -20.65 19.47 -12.87
C LYS A 290 -20.67 19.32 -14.42
N CYS A 291 -21.24 20.27 -15.16
CA CYS A 291 -21.55 20.13 -16.59
C CYS A 291 -21.22 21.43 -17.35
N ILE A 292 -19.96 21.61 -17.77
CA ILE A 292 -19.64 22.56 -18.84
C ILE A 292 -19.18 21.75 -20.06
N PRO A 293 -19.70 22.04 -21.27
CA PRO A 293 -19.25 21.41 -22.49
C PRO A 293 -17.83 21.86 -22.85
N HIS A 294 -16.96 20.89 -23.07
CA HIS A 294 -15.59 21.11 -23.55
C HIS A 294 -15.60 21.38 -25.07
N LYS A 295 -14.56 22.01 -25.63
CA LYS A 295 -14.52 22.41 -27.05
C LYS A 295 -14.74 21.24 -28.00
N SER A 296 -14.33 20.02 -27.63
CA SER A 296 -14.61 18.83 -28.44
C SER A 296 -16.09 18.42 -28.45
N TYR A 297 -16.88 18.77 -27.43
CA TYR A 297 -18.33 18.63 -27.46
C TYR A 297 -18.97 19.72 -28.33
N LEU A 298 -18.50 20.97 -28.23
CA LEU A 298 -19.00 22.08 -29.05
C LEU A 298 -18.63 21.96 -30.55
N TYR A 299 -17.54 21.25 -30.86
CA TYR A 299 -17.16 20.91 -32.23
C TYR A 299 -18.16 19.94 -32.88
N THR A 300 -18.71 18.99 -32.12
CA THR A 300 -19.71 18.03 -32.64
C THR A 300 -21.05 18.66 -32.99
N THR A 301 -21.31 19.89 -32.51
CA THR A 301 -22.52 20.67 -32.82
C THR A 301 -22.26 21.81 -33.82
N GLY A 302 -21.08 21.84 -34.44
CA GLY A 302 -20.71 22.83 -35.47
C GLY A 302 -20.52 24.26 -34.97
N THR A 303 -20.42 24.44 -33.65
CA THR A 303 -20.41 25.77 -33.00
C THR A 303 -19.01 26.37 -32.90
N VAL A 304 -17.97 25.55 -33.08
CA VAL A 304 -16.56 25.93 -33.07
C VAL A 304 -15.80 25.18 -34.17
N GLU A 305 -14.80 25.82 -34.77
CA GLU A 305 -14.09 25.31 -35.96
C GLU A 305 -13.09 24.19 -35.67
N ASN A 306 -12.62 24.06 -34.42
CA ASN A 306 -11.74 22.98 -34.02
C ASN A 306 -11.94 22.55 -32.57
N SER A 307 -11.56 21.30 -32.31
CA SER A 307 -11.65 20.68 -31.01
C SER A 307 -10.36 20.82 -30.18
N ILE A 308 -9.39 21.64 -30.61
CA ILE A 308 -8.06 21.74 -30.00
C ILE A 308 -8.09 22.64 -28.75
N CYS A 309 -7.40 22.21 -27.70
CA CYS A 309 -7.27 22.90 -26.42
C CYS A 309 -6.56 24.25 -26.59
N PRO A 310 -7.21 25.37 -26.23
CA PRO A 310 -6.63 26.69 -26.41
C PRO A 310 -5.48 26.99 -25.44
N PHE A 311 -5.27 26.14 -24.43
CA PHE A 311 -4.24 26.34 -23.40
C PHE A 311 -2.96 25.55 -23.64
N CYS A 312 -3.05 24.37 -24.28
CA CYS A 312 -1.86 23.55 -24.56
C CYS A 312 -1.57 23.38 -26.05
N ALA A 313 -2.49 23.75 -26.96
CA ALA A 313 -2.36 23.72 -28.42
C ALA A 313 -1.95 22.37 -29.06
N LEU A 314 -1.76 21.31 -28.26
CA LEU A 314 -1.17 20.03 -28.65
C LEU A 314 -2.18 18.87 -28.62
N GLY A 315 -3.44 19.12 -28.23
CA GLY A 315 -4.44 18.05 -28.09
C GLY A 315 -5.91 18.51 -28.04
N ILE A 316 -6.83 17.54 -28.13
CA ILE A 316 -8.29 17.76 -28.22
C ILE A 316 -8.92 18.13 -26.87
N ASP A 317 -9.44 19.34 -26.73
CA ASP A 317 -10.09 19.91 -25.54
C ASP A 317 -11.27 19.05 -25.06
N THR A 318 -10.98 18.27 -24.03
CA THR A 318 -11.93 17.37 -23.36
C THR A 318 -11.94 17.73 -21.87
N LEU A 319 -12.90 17.21 -21.10
CA LEU A 319 -12.87 17.29 -19.63
C LEU A 319 -11.58 16.74 -18.99
N ARG A 320 -10.69 16.11 -19.78
CA ARG A 320 -9.39 15.57 -19.37
C ARG A 320 -8.23 16.55 -19.59
N HIS A 321 -8.42 17.66 -20.30
CA HIS A 321 -7.38 18.65 -20.55
C HIS A 321 -7.19 19.66 -19.40
N PHE A 322 -8.18 19.79 -18.51
CA PHE A 322 -8.05 20.63 -17.32
C PHE A 322 -8.03 19.76 -16.06
N PRO A 323 -7.06 19.99 -15.15
CA PRO A 323 -7.02 19.33 -13.86
C PRO A 323 -8.24 19.72 -13.02
N ARG A 324 -8.77 18.72 -12.30
CA ARG A 324 -9.96 18.82 -11.41
C ARG A 324 -9.77 19.72 -10.21
#